data_AF-A0A957TXH5-F1
#
_entry.id   AF-A0A957TXH5-F1
#
_cell.length_a   1.000
_cell.length_b   1.000
_cell.length_c   1.000
_cell.angle_alpha   90.00
_cell.angle_beta   90.00
_cell.angle_gamma   90.00
#
_symmetry.space_group_name_H-M   'P 1'
#
loop_
_entity.id
_entity.type
_entity.pdbx_description
1 polymer ?
#
loop_
_entity_poly.entity_id
_entity_poly.type
_entity_poly.pdbx_seq_one_letter_code
_entity_poly.pdbx_strand_id
1 'polypeptide(L)'
;IWFGGYADATFRRMAKYGSGWFPASTPLPKALPMIEKIHRALRDEGRDPADFGIDPWISVGSSTPDVWAERAIAWQEAGATHIAVNTMRAGFTKVEEHLGVLRRFKEVVDV
;
A
#
# COMPACT_ATOMS: atom_id res chain seq x y z
N ILE A 1 13.56 -8.02 1.22
CA ILE A 1 13.75 -6.70 0.57
C ILE A 1 12.43 -6.27 -0.04
N TRP A 2 12.01 -5.02 0.11
CA TRP A 2 10.78 -4.51 -0.51
C TRP A 2 11.11 -3.58 -1.68
N PHE A 3 10.23 -3.55 -2.68
CA PHE A 3 10.48 -2.86 -3.93
C PHE A 3 9.42 -1.79 -4.21
N GLY A 4 9.85 -0.67 -4.78
CA GLY A 4 8.97 0.23 -5.55
C GLY A 4 9.08 -0.05 -7.04
N GLY A 5 8.27 0.66 -7.84
CA GLY A 5 8.29 0.58 -9.30
C GLY A 5 7.18 -0.28 -9.90
N TYR A 6 7.00 -0.16 -11.22
CA TYR A 6 5.79 -0.62 -11.93
C TYR A 6 6.07 -1.34 -13.26
N ALA A 7 7.35 -1.56 -13.59
CA ALA A 7 7.72 -2.24 -14.83
C ALA A 7 7.68 -3.75 -14.64
N ASP A 8 7.36 -4.51 -15.71
CA ASP A 8 7.35 -5.98 -15.65
C ASP A 8 8.72 -6.56 -15.23
N ALA A 9 9.82 -5.88 -15.59
CA ALA A 9 11.16 -6.26 -15.13
C ALA A 9 11.31 -6.15 -13.61
N THR A 10 10.67 -5.15 -12.99
CA THR A 10 10.63 -4.98 -11.55
C THR A 10 9.80 -6.07 -10.89
N PHE A 11 8.65 -6.45 -11.45
CA PHE A 11 7.81 -7.52 -10.93
C PHE A 11 8.51 -8.89 -10.95
N ARG A 12 9.25 -9.21 -12.03
CA ARG A 12 10.10 -10.42 -12.06
C ARG A 12 11.17 -10.40 -10.96
N ARG A 13 11.78 -9.23 -10.71
CA ARG A 13 12.79 -9.08 -9.65
C ARG A 13 12.18 -9.20 -8.25
N MET A 14 10.97 -8.66 -8.04
CA MET A 14 10.19 -8.83 -6.81
C MET A 14 9.88 -10.30 -6.55
N ALA A 15 9.43 -11.02 -7.58
CA ALA A 15 9.13 -12.44 -7.48
C ALA A 15 10.37 -13.26 -7.07
N LYS A 16 11.54 -12.94 -7.63
CA LYS A 16 12.77 -13.69 -7.35
C LYS A 16 13.44 -13.34 -6.02
N TYR A 17 13.42 -12.07 -5.61
CA TYR A 17 14.24 -11.59 -4.47
C TYR A 17 13.47 -10.78 -3.42
N GLY A 18 12.22 -10.44 -3.69
CA GLY A 18 11.43 -9.51 -2.88
C GLY A 18 10.56 -10.17 -1.83
N SER A 19 10.32 -9.44 -0.75
CA SER A 19 9.39 -9.79 0.33
C SER A 19 8.11 -8.93 0.27
N GLY A 20 8.08 -7.91 -0.59
CA GLY A 20 6.90 -7.10 -0.78
C GLY A 20 7.05 -5.98 -1.80
N TRP A 21 5.93 -5.29 -2.05
CA TRP A 21 5.78 -4.20 -3.00
C TRP A 21 5.16 -2.96 -2.36
N PHE A 22 5.75 -1.80 -2.67
CA PHE A 22 5.25 -0.47 -2.32
C PHE A 22 4.62 0.21 -3.56
N PRO A 23 3.31 0.06 -3.79
CA PRO A 23 2.60 0.74 -4.89
C PRO A 23 2.44 2.26 -4.69
N ALA A 24 2.95 2.83 -3.58
CA ALA A 24 2.81 4.24 -3.25
C ALA A 24 1.34 4.69 -3.27
N SER A 25 1.01 5.79 -3.96
CA SER A 25 -0.37 6.30 -4.13
C SER A 25 -1.12 5.70 -5.34
N THR A 26 -0.67 4.57 -5.88
CA THR A 26 -1.37 3.97 -7.04
C THR A 26 -2.81 3.66 -6.65
N PRO A 27 -3.83 4.12 -7.39
CA PRO A 27 -5.21 3.77 -7.10
C PRO A 27 -5.44 2.26 -7.21
N LEU A 28 -6.23 1.68 -6.29
CA LEU A 28 -6.45 0.24 -6.23
C LEU A 28 -6.86 -0.39 -7.58
N PRO A 29 -7.81 0.18 -8.38
CA PRO A 29 -8.16 -0.41 -9.69
C PRO A 29 -7.00 -0.53 -10.67
N LYS A 30 -6.00 0.35 -10.56
CA LYS A 30 -4.78 0.29 -11.39
C LYS A 30 -3.75 -0.70 -10.81
N ALA A 31 -3.78 -0.93 -9.51
CA ALA A 31 -2.88 -1.86 -8.84
C ALA A 31 -3.32 -3.32 -8.98
N LEU A 32 -4.62 -3.62 -8.98
CA LEU A 32 -5.16 -4.99 -9.12
C LEU A 32 -4.50 -5.82 -10.24
N PRO A 33 -4.41 -5.35 -11.50
CA PRO A 33 -3.74 -6.11 -12.55
C PRO A 33 -2.23 -6.26 -12.33
N MET A 34 -1.58 -5.35 -11.58
CA MET A 34 -0.17 -5.46 -11.22
C MET A 34 0.03 -6.50 -10.11
N ILE A 35 -0.84 -6.52 -9.11
CA ILE A 35 -0.87 -7.53 -8.04
C ILE A 35 -1.00 -8.92 -8.68
N GLU A 36 -1.92 -9.10 -9.61
CA GLU A 36 -2.09 -10.38 -10.31
C GLU A 36 -0.82 -10.80 -11.06
N LYS A 37 -0.16 -9.87 -11.76
CA LYS A 37 1.12 -10.13 -12.44
C LYS A 37 2.22 -10.55 -11.45
N ILE A 38 2.32 -9.87 -10.32
CA ILE A 38 3.31 -10.19 -9.26
C ILE A 38 3.00 -11.57 -8.67
N HIS A 39 1.75 -11.86 -8.35
CA HIS A 39 1.31 -13.15 -7.82
C HIS A 39 1.60 -14.30 -8.79
N ARG A 40 1.37 -14.09 -10.10
CA ARG A 40 1.76 -15.08 -11.11
C ARG A 40 3.27 -15.29 -11.13
N ALA A 41 4.06 -14.22 -11.18
CA ALA A 41 5.52 -14.31 -11.19
C ALA A 41 6.07 -14.98 -9.91
N LEU A 42 5.47 -14.75 -8.75
CA LEU A 42 5.82 -15.43 -7.50
C LEU A 42 5.59 -16.94 -7.60
N ARG A 43 4.43 -17.37 -8.12
CA ARG A 43 4.13 -18.79 -8.35
C ARG A 43 5.09 -19.43 -9.34
N ASP A 44 5.47 -18.72 -10.40
CA ASP A 44 6.44 -19.20 -11.39
C ASP A 44 7.84 -19.44 -10.76
N GLU A 45 8.18 -18.68 -9.72
CA GLU A 45 9.40 -18.86 -8.90
C GLU A 45 9.20 -19.85 -7.73
N GLY A 46 8.05 -20.54 -7.66
CA GLY A 46 7.74 -21.52 -6.61
C GLY A 46 7.45 -20.92 -5.24
N ARG A 47 7.02 -19.65 -5.17
CA ARG A 47 6.72 -18.93 -3.93
C ARG A 47 5.23 -18.72 -3.73
N ASP A 48 4.78 -18.77 -2.48
CA ASP A 48 3.40 -18.46 -2.11
C ASP A 48 3.16 -16.94 -2.15
N PRO A 49 2.19 -16.44 -2.94
CA PRO A 49 1.77 -15.04 -2.88
C PRO A 49 1.35 -14.56 -1.48
N ALA A 50 0.85 -15.44 -0.62
CA ALA A 50 0.45 -15.09 0.75
C ALA A 50 1.64 -14.63 1.63
N ASP A 51 2.86 -15.07 1.29
CA ASP A 51 4.09 -14.66 1.98
C ASP A 51 4.69 -13.34 1.46
N PHE A 52 4.02 -12.70 0.49
CA PHE A 52 4.49 -11.47 -0.15
C PHE A 52 3.65 -10.26 0.28
N GLY A 53 4.30 -9.28 0.91
CA GLY A 53 3.61 -8.11 1.42
C GLY A 53 3.25 -7.07 0.36
N ILE A 54 2.15 -6.35 0.58
CA ILE A 54 1.74 -5.20 -0.24
C ILE A 54 1.43 -4.06 0.73
N ASP A 55 2.07 -2.90 0.50
CA ASP A 55 2.01 -1.72 1.37
C ASP A 55 1.74 -0.44 0.54
N PRO A 56 0.46 -0.16 0.21
CA PRO A 56 0.06 1.11 -0.38
C PRO A 56 0.06 2.21 0.68
N TRP A 57 0.13 3.47 0.25
CA TRP A 57 -0.12 4.59 1.16
C TRP A 57 -1.45 5.30 0.90
N ILE A 58 -2.07 5.78 1.96
CA ILE A 58 -3.24 6.65 1.93
C ILE A 58 -2.81 8.06 2.31
N SER A 59 -3.14 9.04 1.46
CA SER A 59 -2.80 10.45 1.70
C SER A 59 -3.93 11.16 2.43
N VAL A 60 -3.66 11.65 3.65
CA VAL A 60 -4.68 12.30 4.50
C VAL A 60 -5.08 13.69 4.00
N GLY A 61 -4.19 14.38 3.29
CA GLY A 61 -4.45 15.75 2.81
C GLY A 61 -5.49 15.85 1.69
N SER A 62 -5.90 14.72 1.11
CA SER A 62 -6.76 14.69 -0.08
C SER A 62 -8.13 14.03 0.15
N SER A 63 -8.45 13.64 1.39
CA SER A 63 -9.69 12.93 1.69
C SER A 63 -10.09 12.98 3.16
N THR A 64 -11.29 12.50 3.48
CA THR A 64 -11.85 12.43 4.83
C THR A 64 -11.47 11.12 5.55
N PRO A 65 -11.64 11.05 6.88
CA PRO A 65 -11.45 9.81 7.64
C PRO A 65 -12.26 8.62 7.14
N ASP A 66 -13.53 8.80 6.78
CA ASP A 66 -14.35 7.72 6.24
C ASP A 66 -13.74 7.14 4.95
N VAL A 67 -13.24 8.02 4.08
CA VAL A 67 -12.54 7.61 2.86
C VAL A 67 -11.20 6.92 3.16
N TRP A 68 -10.55 7.21 4.30
CA TRP A 68 -9.35 6.47 4.72
C TRP A 68 -9.71 5.04 5.11
N ALA A 69 -10.75 4.86 5.94
CA ALA A 69 -11.23 3.54 6.34
C ALA A 69 -11.67 2.70 5.13
N GLU A 70 -12.52 3.26 4.26
CA GLU A 70 -12.99 2.59 3.05
C GLU A 70 -11.82 2.12 2.17
N ARG A 71 -10.81 2.98 2.00
CA ARG A 71 -9.61 2.62 1.20
C ARG A 71 -8.77 1.56 1.89
N ALA A 72 -8.60 1.62 3.20
CA ALA A 72 -7.82 0.64 3.94
C ALA A 72 -8.47 -0.75 3.84
N ILE A 73 -9.79 -0.83 4.03
CA ILE A 73 -10.58 -2.05 3.86
C ILE A 73 -10.45 -2.58 2.43
N ALA A 74 -10.67 -1.74 1.41
CA ALA A 74 -10.56 -2.17 0.02
C ALA A 74 -9.18 -2.71 -0.34
N TRP A 75 -8.12 -2.11 0.22
CA TRP A 75 -6.75 -2.62 0.04
C TRP A 75 -6.51 -3.92 0.78
N GLN A 76 -7.02 -4.07 2.01
CA GLN A 76 -6.95 -5.31 2.77
C GLN A 76 -7.65 -6.47 2.03
N GLU A 77 -8.86 -6.23 1.51
CA GLU A 77 -9.60 -7.20 0.68
C GLU A 77 -8.84 -7.59 -0.60
N ALA A 78 -8.04 -6.68 -1.14
CA ALA A 78 -7.16 -6.92 -2.28
C ALA A 78 -5.83 -7.61 -1.92
N GLY A 79 -5.61 -7.95 -0.64
CA GLY A 79 -4.41 -8.64 -0.16
C GLY A 79 -3.29 -7.72 0.33
N ALA A 80 -3.56 -6.44 0.59
CA ALA A 80 -2.61 -5.59 1.29
C ALA A 80 -2.36 -6.11 2.71
N THR A 81 -1.10 -6.20 3.09
CA THR A 81 -0.70 -6.67 4.43
C THR A 81 -0.32 -5.53 5.36
N HIS A 82 -0.07 -4.36 4.80
CA HIS A 82 0.28 -3.14 5.52
C HIS A 82 -0.45 -1.96 4.85
N ILE A 83 -0.57 -0.84 5.57
CA ILE A 83 -1.03 0.44 5.03
C ILE A 83 -0.10 1.53 5.58
N ALA A 84 0.53 2.28 4.69
CA ALA A 84 1.29 3.47 5.04
C ALA A 84 0.41 4.73 5.02
N VAL A 85 0.77 5.72 5.84
CA VAL A 85 0.06 7.02 5.90
C VAL A 85 0.96 8.12 5.37
N ASN A 86 0.45 8.90 4.42
CA ASN A 86 1.16 10.04 3.86
C ASN A 86 0.52 11.36 4.33
N THR A 87 1.27 12.12 5.12
CA THR A 87 0.87 13.44 5.64
C THR A 87 1.47 14.61 4.86
N MET A 88 2.28 14.33 3.83
CA MET A 88 2.85 15.36 2.98
C MET A 88 1.75 16.07 2.18
N ARG A 89 1.95 17.37 1.94
CA ARG A 89 1.01 18.23 1.18
C ARG A 89 -0.41 18.31 1.78
N ALA A 90 -0.57 17.98 3.06
CA ALA A 90 -1.84 18.07 3.77
C ALA A 90 -2.13 19.46 4.37
N GLY A 91 -1.30 20.46 4.08
CA GLY A 91 -1.45 21.83 4.58
C GLY A 91 -0.98 22.04 6.02
N PHE A 92 -0.44 21.01 6.67
CA PHE A 92 0.15 21.10 7.99
C PHE A 92 1.43 21.94 7.98
N THR A 93 1.59 22.76 9.01
CA THR A 93 2.75 23.65 9.21
C THR A 93 3.52 23.32 10.48
N LYS A 94 2.94 22.51 11.37
CA LYS A 94 3.52 22.11 12.66
C LYS A 94 3.54 20.60 12.83
N VAL A 95 4.55 20.09 13.54
CA VAL A 95 4.72 18.64 13.80
C VAL A 95 3.52 18.05 14.53
N GLU A 96 2.90 18.81 15.43
CA GLU A 96 1.73 18.38 16.21
C GLU A 96 0.52 18.06 15.33
N GLU A 97 0.35 18.76 14.21
CA GLU A 97 -0.73 18.51 13.26
C GLU A 97 -0.51 17.17 12.54
N HIS A 98 0.73 16.88 12.13
CA HIS A 98 1.12 15.58 11.57
C HIS A 98 0.88 14.45 12.59
N LEU A 99 1.28 14.63 13.84
CA LEU A 99 1.07 13.63 14.89
C LEU A 99 -0.41 13.44 15.21
N GLY A 100 -1.19 14.53 15.23
CA GLY A 100 -2.64 14.49 15.49
C GLY A 100 -3.38 13.68 14.43
N VAL A 101 -3.09 13.91 13.14
CA VAL A 101 -3.75 13.17 12.06
C VAL A 101 -3.31 11.71 12.01
N LEU A 102 -2.06 11.37 12.36
CA LEU A 102 -1.59 9.99 12.42
C LEU A 102 -2.32 9.20 13.51
N ARG A 103 -2.55 9.81 14.69
CA ARG A 103 -3.37 9.19 15.76
C ARG A 103 -4.80 8.94 15.28
N ARG A 104 -5.42 9.96 14.67
CA ARG A 104 -6.78 9.84 14.13
C ARG A 104 -6.89 8.77 13.04
N PHE A 105 -5.90 8.70 12.15
CA PHE A 105 -5.88 7.68 11.10
C PHE A 105 -5.86 6.28 11.72
N LYS A 106 -5.00 6.06 12.72
CA LYS A 106 -4.92 4.79 13.43
C LYS A 106 -6.27 4.40 14.06
N GLU A 107 -6.92 5.32 14.77
CA GLU A 107 -8.24 5.10 15.39
C GLU A 107 -9.32 4.69 14.40
N VAL A 108 -9.24 5.17 13.16
CA VAL A 108 -10.25 4.96 12.12
C VAL A 108 -10.00 3.67 11.32
N VAL A 109 -8.76 3.18 11.28
CA VAL A 109 -8.35 2.01 10.49
C VAL A 109 -8.14 0.75 11.35
N ASP A 110 -7.89 0.87 12.66
CA ASP A 110 -7.77 -0.26 13.62
C ASP A 110 -9.14 -0.87 14.04
N VAL A 111 -10.12 -0.97 13.13
CA VAL A 111 -11.47 -1.52 13.43
C VAL A 111 -11.68 -2.88 12.77
#